data_AF-A0A6A6U7U2-F1
#
_entry.id   AF-A0A6A6U7U2-F1
#
_cell.length_a   1.000
_cell.length_b   1.000
_cell.length_c   1.000
_cell.angle_alpha   90.00
_cell.angle_beta   90.00
_cell.angle_gamma   90.00
#
_symmetry.space_group_name_H-M   'P 1'
#
loop_
_entity.id
_entity.type
_entity.pdbx_description
1 polymer ?
#
loop_
_entity_poly.entity_id
_entity_poly.type
_entity_poly.pdbx_seq_one_letter_code
_entity_poly.pdbx_strand_id
1 'polypeptide(L)'
;MISATSLCLLLTIWSALTYFPVVFAADPSIDLGYVKYIGKPGSAIKYANNSAAPYHFALPYAYPPVGSLRWLAPKPIYGSPPSTISIISAIVPGPACIQGVPAWHANPFASPTCPVSEACLTLDIITPNNANNLPVMLRIHGGGYTEGQSEYSNGIPDLTHSKWAFVWVTIAEYLWWPPHHETNVQVSQFQDILQETGCPDVACLRSWGERKLANVTRKTYVTAYFNHQYGYGDFYFGPVVDGKVILDLPSREFERGRFRQVPLMTTHTQYEFFIFSNGTMKTGLELISDLKQFFPNATNPFVEQIILLYPTAKS
;
A
#
# COMPACT_ATOMS: atom_id res chain seq x y z
N MET A 1 90.82 -30.34 -19.54
CA MET A 1 91.38 -28.97 -19.47
C MET A 1 90.33 -28.01 -20.00
N ILE A 2 89.84 -27.10 -19.14
CA ILE A 2 89.39 -25.69 -19.33
C ILE A 2 88.95 -25.32 -20.77
N SER A 3 87.75 -24.81 -21.05
CA SER A 3 87.26 -23.49 -20.64
C SER A 3 85.79 -23.25 -21.03
N ALA A 4 85.03 -22.62 -20.15
CA ALA A 4 83.74 -21.98 -20.43
C ALA A 4 83.95 -20.56 -20.98
N THR A 5 83.02 -20.04 -21.78
CA THR A 5 82.36 -18.74 -21.55
C THR A 5 81.15 -18.54 -22.47
N SER A 6 80.03 -18.23 -21.81
CA SER A 6 78.96 -17.30 -22.22
C SER A 6 78.08 -17.60 -23.44
N LEU A 7 76.96 -18.29 -23.19
CA LEU A 7 75.73 -18.15 -23.98
C LEU A 7 74.70 -17.33 -23.17
N CYS A 8 74.35 -16.17 -23.70
CA CYS A 8 73.35 -15.27 -23.13
C CYS A 8 71.94 -15.84 -23.39
N LEU A 9 71.27 -16.34 -22.35
CA LEU A 9 69.90 -16.82 -22.39
C LEU A 9 68.93 -15.63 -22.26
N LEU A 10 68.38 -15.19 -23.39
CA LEU A 10 67.21 -14.30 -23.42
C LEU A 10 65.97 -15.10 -22.99
N LEU A 11 65.60 -14.99 -21.71
CA LEU A 11 64.29 -15.41 -21.21
C LEU A 11 63.24 -14.38 -21.65
N THR A 12 62.57 -14.64 -22.77
CA THR A 12 61.32 -13.95 -23.09
C THR A 12 60.22 -14.49 -22.17
N ILE A 13 59.92 -13.76 -21.10
CA ILE A 13 58.72 -13.99 -20.30
C ILE A 13 57.54 -13.53 -21.14
N TRP A 14 56.89 -14.46 -21.85
CA TRP A 14 55.54 -14.26 -22.35
C TRP A 14 54.59 -14.32 -21.15
N SER A 15 54.29 -13.17 -20.56
CA SER A 15 53.16 -13.04 -19.65
C SER A 15 51.89 -13.24 -20.47
N ALA A 16 51.41 -14.48 -20.52
CA ALA A 16 50.07 -14.78 -20.97
C ALA A 16 49.09 -14.08 -20.01
N LEU A 17 48.63 -12.89 -20.41
CA LEU A 17 47.45 -12.26 -19.84
C LEU A 17 46.28 -13.21 -20.10
N THR A 18 45.99 -14.08 -19.14
CA THR A 18 44.77 -14.89 -19.12
C THR A 18 43.61 -13.92 -19.02
N TYR A 19 42.97 -13.63 -20.16
CA TYR A 19 41.73 -12.89 -20.22
C TYR A 19 40.65 -13.79 -19.59
N PHE A 20 40.38 -13.59 -18.30
CA PHE A 20 39.21 -14.19 -17.66
C PHE A 20 38.00 -13.34 -18.06
N PRO A 21 37.10 -13.83 -18.93
CA PRO A 21 35.86 -13.10 -19.17
C PRO A 21 35.11 -13.03 -17.85
N VAL A 22 34.90 -11.81 -17.35
CA VAL A 22 33.98 -11.57 -16.25
C VAL A 22 32.58 -11.84 -16.81
N VAL A 23 32.07 -13.05 -16.57
CA VAL A 23 30.68 -13.40 -16.86
C VAL A 23 29.82 -12.70 -15.82
N PHE A 24 29.24 -11.56 -16.17
CA PHE A 24 28.20 -10.94 -15.37
C PHE A 24 26.97 -11.85 -15.42
N ALA A 25 26.43 -12.22 -14.26
CA ALA A 25 25.13 -12.87 -14.20
C ALA A 25 24.10 -11.93 -14.85
N ALA A 26 23.21 -12.48 -15.68
CA ALA A 26 22.14 -11.71 -16.30
C ALA A 26 21.29 -11.04 -15.22
N ASP A 27 20.90 -9.78 -15.45
CA ASP A 27 20.01 -9.07 -14.53
C ASP A 27 18.70 -9.87 -14.34
N PRO A 28 18.19 -9.95 -13.10
CA PRO A 28 16.93 -10.63 -12.87
C PRO A 28 15.83 -9.95 -13.68
N SER A 29 14.99 -10.74 -14.34
CA SER A 29 13.92 -10.20 -15.16
C SER A 29 12.63 -10.99 -15.04
N ILE A 30 11.52 -10.27 -15.14
CA ILE A 30 10.17 -10.82 -15.22
C ILE A 30 9.64 -10.52 -16.62
N ASP A 31 9.32 -11.57 -17.37
CA ASP A 31 8.72 -11.45 -18.71
C ASP A 31 7.24 -11.84 -18.62
N LEU A 32 6.35 -10.87 -18.85
CA LEU A 32 4.90 -11.07 -18.83
C LEU A 32 4.31 -11.28 -20.24
N GLY A 33 5.16 -11.40 -21.26
CA GLY A 33 4.77 -11.55 -22.68
C GLY A 33 4.34 -10.25 -23.35
N TYR A 34 3.81 -9.28 -22.61
CA TYR A 34 3.49 -7.93 -23.13
C TYR A 34 4.49 -6.84 -22.71
N VAL A 35 5.31 -7.14 -21.69
CA VAL A 35 6.34 -6.26 -21.13
C VAL A 35 7.37 -7.11 -20.42
N LYS A 36 8.62 -6.67 -20.44
CA LYS A 36 9.71 -7.28 -19.66
C LYS A 36 10.26 -6.29 -18.65
N TYR A 37 10.28 -6.67 -17.38
CA TYR A 37 10.84 -5.85 -16.30
C TYR A 37 12.23 -6.35 -15.92
N ILE A 38 13.18 -5.44 -15.76
CA ILE A 38 14.53 -5.72 -15.26
C ILE A 38 14.61 -5.27 -13.80
N GLY A 39 14.78 -6.22 -12.89
CA GLY A 39 14.83 -6.00 -11.45
C GLY A 39 16.23 -5.70 -10.91
N LYS A 40 16.28 -5.36 -9.63
CA LYS A 40 17.51 -5.18 -8.87
C LYS A 40 18.08 -6.54 -8.48
N PRO A 41 19.37 -6.81 -8.73
CA PRO A 41 20.02 -8.05 -8.31
C PRO A 41 19.89 -8.29 -6.80
N GLY A 42 19.50 -9.50 -6.42
CA GLY A 42 19.35 -9.93 -5.02
C GLY A 42 20.67 -10.23 -4.29
N SER A 43 21.79 -9.61 -4.68
CA SER A 43 23.09 -9.91 -4.05
C SER A 43 23.18 -9.37 -2.61
N ALA A 44 22.45 -8.29 -2.30
CA ALA A 44 22.40 -7.67 -0.98
C ALA A 44 21.33 -8.28 -0.04
N ILE A 45 20.32 -8.97 -0.56
CA ILE A 45 19.21 -9.53 0.22
C ILE A 45 19.04 -11.00 -0.14
N LYS A 46 19.04 -11.86 0.88
CA LYS A 46 18.94 -13.31 0.73
C LYS A 46 17.79 -13.85 1.54
N TYR A 47 17.16 -14.89 1.00
CA TYR A 47 16.27 -15.75 1.78
C TYR A 47 17.07 -16.48 2.88
N ALA A 48 16.40 -16.99 3.92
CA ALA A 48 17.08 -17.73 4.98
C ALA A 48 17.84 -18.98 4.45
N ASN A 49 17.43 -19.53 3.30
CA ASN A 49 18.11 -20.62 2.61
C ASN A 49 19.32 -20.19 1.75
N ASN A 50 19.79 -18.94 1.89
CA ASN A 50 20.87 -18.30 1.12
C ASN A 50 20.60 -18.05 -0.37
N SER A 51 19.38 -18.30 -0.85
CA SER A 51 19.00 -17.93 -2.22
C SER A 51 18.95 -16.42 -2.36
N ALA A 52 19.42 -15.88 -3.49
CA ALA A 52 19.30 -14.47 -3.81
C ALA A 52 17.81 -14.08 -3.90
N ALA A 53 17.46 -12.89 -3.38
CA ALA A 53 16.12 -12.33 -3.47
C ALA A 53 16.11 -11.09 -4.38
N PRO A 54 16.05 -11.27 -5.71
CA PRO A 54 15.78 -10.16 -6.63
C PRO A 54 14.52 -9.36 -6.29
N TYR A 55 14.61 -8.04 -6.49
CA TYR A 55 13.51 -7.10 -6.29
C TYR A 55 13.07 -6.53 -7.64
N HIS A 56 11.77 -6.42 -7.84
CA HIS A 56 11.17 -5.73 -8.98
C HIS A 56 10.18 -4.72 -8.43
N PHE A 57 10.56 -3.45 -8.46
CA PHE A 57 9.78 -2.36 -7.90
C PHE A 57 8.85 -1.72 -8.93
N ALA A 58 7.73 -1.19 -8.45
CA ALA A 58 6.84 -0.30 -9.19
C ALA A 58 6.25 -0.91 -10.47
N LEU A 59 5.97 -2.21 -10.48
CA LEU A 59 5.32 -2.85 -11.63
C LEU A 59 3.87 -2.39 -11.70
N PRO A 60 3.43 -1.68 -12.77
CA PRO A 60 2.04 -1.30 -12.89
C PRO A 60 1.17 -2.55 -12.99
N TYR A 61 0.04 -2.57 -12.27
CA TYR A 61 -0.98 -3.62 -12.39
C TYR A 61 -2.27 -3.13 -13.05
N ALA A 62 -2.42 -1.81 -13.22
CA ALA A 62 -3.51 -1.15 -13.90
C ALA A 62 -3.03 0.16 -14.55
N TYR A 63 -3.86 0.73 -15.44
CA TYR A 63 -3.55 2.03 -16.03
C TYR A 63 -3.61 3.10 -14.92
N PRO A 64 -2.74 4.12 -14.96
CA PRO A 64 -2.80 5.24 -14.02
C PRO A 64 -4.21 5.85 -13.95
N PRO A 65 -4.82 6.00 -12.77
CA PRO A 65 -6.19 6.49 -12.58
C PRO A 65 -6.27 8.02 -12.70
N VAL A 66 -5.66 8.60 -13.74
CA VAL A 66 -5.55 10.05 -13.96
C VAL A 66 -6.57 10.56 -14.98
N GLY A 67 -6.89 11.85 -14.90
CA GLY A 67 -7.77 12.52 -15.85
C GLY A 67 -9.13 11.82 -15.99
N SER A 68 -9.45 11.35 -17.20
CA SER A 68 -10.71 10.64 -17.49
C SER A 68 -10.90 9.33 -16.71
N LEU A 69 -9.83 8.73 -16.19
CA LEU A 69 -9.85 7.48 -15.42
C LEU A 69 -10.06 7.70 -13.91
N ARG A 70 -10.01 8.94 -13.41
CA ARG A 70 -10.26 9.22 -11.98
C ARG A 70 -11.65 8.78 -11.55
N TRP A 71 -11.73 8.19 -10.36
CA TRP A 71 -12.97 7.69 -9.74
C TRP A 71 -13.73 6.66 -10.60
N LEU A 72 -13.01 5.96 -11.47
CA LEU A 72 -13.49 4.77 -12.17
C LEU A 72 -12.77 3.54 -11.63
N ALA A 73 -13.36 2.37 -11.88
CA ALA A 73 -12.67 1.11 -11.59
C ALA A 73 -11.32 1.05 -12.34
N PRO A 74 -10.26 0.49 -11.73
CA PRO A 74 -8.97 0.34 -12.38
C PRO A 74 -9.09 -0.36 -13.73
N LYS A 75 -8.51 0.25 -14.77
CA LYS A 75 -8.51 -0.34 -16.12
C LYS A 75 -7.34 -1.34 -16.22
N PRO A 76 -7.58 -2.61 -16.55
CA PRO A 76 -6.52 -3.59 -16.76
C PRO A 76 -5.52 -3.17 -17.83
N ILE A 77 -4.23 -3.41 -17.60
CA ILE A 77 -3.14 -3.18 -18.58
C ILE A 77 -2.79 -4.42 -19.41
N TYR A 78 -3.41 -5.56 -19.12
CA TYR A 78 -3.25 -6.80 -19.86
C TYR A 78 -4.37 -6.96 -20.90
N GLY A 79 -4.12 -7.67 -22.01
CA GLY A 79 -5.19 -8.07 -22.94
C GLY A 79 -4.83 -8.14 -24.42
N SER A 80 -3.70 -7.57 -24.86
CA SER A 80 -3.15 -7.80 -26.20
C SER A 80 -1.64 -7.56 -26.18
N PRO A 81 -0.80 -8.56 -26.50
CA PRO A 81 0.64 -8.36 -26.57
C PRO A 81 0.95 -7.34 -27.68
N PRO A 82 1.72 -6.28 -27.39
CA PRO A 82 2.15 -5.34 -28.41
C PRO A 82 3.03 -6.06 -29.45
N SER A 83 3.12 -5.50 -30.66
CA SER A 83 4.04 -5.98 -31.69
C SER A 83 5.51 -5.93 -31.27
N THR A 84 5.83 -5.09 -30.28
CA THR A 84 7.16 -4.94 -29.70
C THR A 84 7.06 -4.94 -28.19
N ILE A 85 7.77 -5.86 -27.53
CA ILE A 85 7.85 -5.93 -26.07
C ILE A 85 8.72 -4.78 -25.57
N SER A 86 8.15 -3.91 -24.73
CA SER A 86 8.92 -2.90 -24.02
C SER A 86 9.72 -3.51 -22.88
N ILE A 87 10.96 -3.06 -22.71
CA ILE A 87 11.83 -3.42 -21.57
C ILE A 87 11.82 -2.24 -20.60
N ILE A 88 11.39 -2.47 -19.36
CA ILE A 88 11.25 -1.45 -18.33
C ILE A 88 12.17 -1.77 -17.15
N SER A 89 12.87 -0.75 -16.64
CA SER A 89 13.66 -0.87 -15.42
C SER A 89 12.75 -0.83 -14.19
N ALA A 90 12.84 -1.84 -13.33
CA ALA A 90 12.06 -2.04 -12.11
C ALA A 90 12.98 -2.05 -10.87
N ILE A 91 13.93 -1.11 -10.83
CA ILE A 91 14.96 -1.05 -9.78
C ILE A 91 14.74 0.06 -8.75
N VAL A 92 13.73 0.91 -8.97
CA VAL A 92 13.41 2.08 -8.15
C VAL A 92 11.98 1.93 -7.60
N PRO A 93 11.75 2.15 -6.30
CA PRO A 93 10.41 2.21 -5.73
C PRO A 93 9.48 3.19 -6.46
N GLY A 94 8.21 2.81 -6.55
CA GLY A 94 7.17 3.62 -7.19
C GLY A 94 6.71 4.76 -6.29
N PRO A 95 5.92 5.71 -6.81
CA PRO A 95 5.32 6.73 -5.99
C PRO A 95 4.23 6.13 -5.08
N ALA A 96 4.11 6.67 -3.86
CA ALA A 96 2.92 6.47 -3.04
C ALA A 96 1.69 7.14 -3.69
N CYS A 97 0.51 6.63 -3.39
CA CYS A 97 -0.73 7.28 -3.79
C CYS A 97 -0.91 8.61 -3.06
N ILE A 98 -1.66 9.53 -3.67
CA ILE A 98 -2.07 10.77 -2.99
C ILE A 98 -2.82 10.42 -1.71
N GLN A 99 -2.28 10.84 -0.57
CA GLN A 99 -2.82 10.53 0.75
C GLN A 99 -3.71 11.66 1.29
N GLY A 100 -4.77 11.28 1.99
CA GLY A 100 -5.50 12.13 2.93
C GLY A 100 -4.80 12.18 4.28
N VAL A 101 -5.14 13.18 5.10
CA VAL A 101 -4.71 13.24 6.50
C VAL A 101 -5.95 13.65 7.33
N PRO A 102 -6.49 12.75 8.16
CA PRO A 102 -7.64 13.09 8.98
C PRO A 102 -7.26 14.16 10.01
N ALA A 103 -8.19 15.07 10.29
CA ALA A 103 -7.87 16.29 11.04
C ALA A 103 -7.59 16.04 12.53
N TRP A 104 -8.13 14.98 13.11
CA TRP A 104 -7.79 14.54 14.47
C TRP A 104 -6.35 14.02 14.59
N HIS A 105 -5.71 13.72 13.45
CA HIS A 105 -4.34 13.22 13.39
C HIS A 105 -3.42 14.23 12.69
N ALA A 106 -3.02 15.26 13.43
CA ALA A 106 -2.21 16.37 12.89
C ALA A 106 -0.84 15.94 12.31
N ASN A 107 -0.34 14.77 12.69
CA ASN A 107 0.84 14.13 12.10
C ASN A 107 0.40 12.85 11.37
N PRO A 108 0.62 12.69 10.05
CA PRO A 108 0.35 11.42 9.36
C PRO A 108 1.13 10.26 10.00
N PHE A 109 0.63 9.02 9.93
CA PHE A 109 1.30 7.85 10.54
C PHE A 109 2.72 7.65 9.97
N ALA A 110 2.96 8.09 8.72
CA ALA A 110 4.27 8.51 8.24
C ALA A 110 4.14 9.44 7.03
N SER A 111 5.01 10.46 6.93
CA SER A 111 5.22 11.17 5.66
C SER A 111 5.65 10.16 4.59
N PRO A 112 5.13 10.23 3.35
CA PRO A 112 5.58 9.36 2.27
C PRO A 112 7.10 9.39 2.17
N THR A 113 7.72 8.21 2.19
CA THR A 113 9.18 8.06 2.02
C THR A 113 9.58 8.14 0.55
N CYS A 114 8.60 8.01 -0.34
CA CYS A 114 8.72 8.07 -1.79
C CYS A 114 8.05 9.34 -2.35
N PRO A 115 8.29 9.67 -3.63
CA PRO A 115 7.44 10.60 -4.36
C PRO A 115 5.96 10.22 -4.25
N VAL A 116 5.06 11.20 -4.40
CA VAL A 116 3.61 10.97 -4.36
C VAL A 116 3.02 11.32 -5.72
N SER A 117 2.13 10.48 -6.25
CA SER A 117 1.42 10.73 -7.51
C SER A 117 0.09 9.99 -7.57
N GLU A 118 -0.84 10.46 -8.40
CA GLU A 118 -2.02 9.66 -8.78
C GLU A 118 -1.66 8.43 -9.63
N ALA A 119 -0.50 8.43 -10.29
CA ALA A 119 0.01 7.28 -11.04
C ALA A 119 0.68 6.24 -10.12
N CYS A 120 -0.04 5.76 -9.12
CA CYS A 120 0.48 4.92 -8.03
C CYS A 120 0.04 3.44 -8.05
N LEU A 121 -0.77 3.01 -9.03
CA LEU A 121 -1.29 1.62 -9.14
C LEU A 121 -0.20 0.64 -9.57
N THR A 122 0.75 0.43 -8.65
CA THR A 122 1.94 -0.39 -8.82
C THR A 122 2.07 -1.40 -7.69
N LEU A 123 2.83 -2.45 -7.95
CA LEU A 123 3.19 -3.45 -6.96
C LEU A 123 4.69 -3.74 -7.00
N ASP A 124 5.19 -4.20 -5.87
CA ASP A 124 6.58 -4.63 -5.72
C ASP A 124 6.62 -6.16 -5.60
N ILE A 125 7.54 -6.81 -6.31
CA ILE A 125 7.70 -8.27 -6.31
C ILE A 125 9.10 -8.64 -5.82
N ILE A 126 9.14 -9.59 -4.89
CA ILE A 126 10.37 -10.22 -4.42
C ILE A 126 10.24 -11.72 -4.67
N THR A 127 11.17 -12.27 -5.44
CA THR A 127 11.12 -13.67 -5.85
C THR A 127 12.53 -14.23 -5.96
N PRO A 128 12.79 -15.48 -5.56
CA PRO A 128 14.09 -16.09 -5.80
C PRO A 128 14.31 -16.32 -7.30
N ASN A 129 15.58 -16.39 -7.71
CA ASN A 129 15.92 -16.81 -9.06
C ASN A 129 15.37 -18.20 -9.36
N ASN A 130 14.86 -18.40 -10.58
CA ASN A 130 14.29 -19.68 -11.04
C ASN A 130 13.14 -20.21 -10.17
N ALA A 131 12.38 -19.33 -9.51
CA ALA A 131 11.19 -19.70 -8.77
C ALA A 131 10.22 -20.50 -9.65
N ASN A 132 9.73 -21.63 -9.14
CA ASN A 132 8.73 -22.45 -9.81
C ASN A 132 7.68 -22.90 -8.79
N ASN A 133 6.41 -22.58 -9.05
CA ASN A 133 5.25 -22.96 -8.22
C ASN A 133 5.44 -22.72 -6.71
N LEU A 134 6.05 -21.59 -6.34
CA LEU A 134 6.20 -21.20 -4.94
C LEU A 134 4.90 -20.58 -4.39
N PRO A 135 4.63 -20.71 -3.08
CA PRO A 135 3.58 -19.95 -2.42
C PRO A 135 3.78 -18.44 -2.62
N VAL A 136 2.66 -17.70 -2.70
CA VAL A 136 2.65 -16.23 -2.83
C VAL A 136 2.06 -15.64 -1.56
N MET A 137 2.79 -14.71 -0.95
CA MET A 137 2.30 -13.83 0.10
C MET A 137 2.01 -12.46 -0.49
N LEU A 138 0.72 -12.12 -0.60
CA LEU A 138 0.25 -10.81 -1.03
C LEU A 138 -0.01 -9.94 0.21
N ARG A 139 0.79 -8.90 0.38
CA ARG A 139 0.64 -7.89 1.41
C ARG A 139 -0.17 -6.72 0.90
N ILE A 140 -1.17 -6.38 1.70
CA ILE A 140 -2.02 -5.21 1.59
C ILE A 140 -1.63 -4.33 2.79
N HIS A 141 -1.09 -3.13 2.57
CA HIS A 141 -0.69 -2.24 3.69
C HIS A 141 -1.90 -1.65 4.40
N GLY A 142 -1.74 -1.23 5.66
CA GLY A 142 -2.78 -0.50 6.41
C GLY A 142 -2.81 1.00 6.12
N GLY A 143 -3.44 1.79 7.00
CA GLY A 143 -3.45 3.27 6.93
C GLY A 143 -4.84 3.90 6.83
N GLY A 144 -5.87 3.21 7.31
CA GLY A 144 -7.21 3.79 7.52
C GLY A 144 -7.95 4.21 6.24
N TYR A 145 -7.53 3.72 5.07
CA TYR A 145 -7.98 4.16 3.73
C TYR A 145 -7.58 5.58 3.31
N THR A 146 -6.84 6.28 4.16
CA THR A 146 -6.44 7.67 3.88
C THR A 146 -4.96 7.75 3.52
N GLU A 147 -4.17 6.81 4.01
CA GLU A 147 -2.73 6.77 3.79
C GLU A 147 -2.20 5.35 3.67
N GLY A 148 -0.91 5.25 3.32
CA GLY A 148 -0.20 3.99 3.20
C GLY A 148 0.53 3.86 1.88
N GLN A 149 1.56 3.03 1.87
CA GLN A 149 2.42 2.77 0.73
C GLN A 149 3.07 1.39 0.85
N SER A 150 3.53 0.84 -0.27
CA SER A 150 4.14 -0.49 -0.30
C SER A 150 5.40 -0.60 0.57
N GLU A 151 6.14 0.50 0.71
CA GLU A 151 7.37 0.54 1.52
C GLU A 151 7.14 0.38 3.03
N TYR A 152 5.93 0.61 3.55
CA TYR A 152 5.65 0.39 4.98
C TYR A 152 5.90 -1.07 5.40
N SER A 153 5.83 -2.01 4.45
CA SER A 153 6.23 -3.40 4.68
C SER A 153 6.81 -4.00 3.41
N ASN A 154 8.12 -3.85 3.26
CA ASN A 154 8.89 -4.29 2.10
C ASN A 154 9.23 -5.79 2.09
N GLY A 155 8.64 -6.60 2.99
CA GLY A 155 8.80 -8.07 3.04
C GLY A 155 10.19 -8.60 3.39
N ILE A 156 11.24 -7.75 3.42
CA ILE A 156 12.62 -8.16 3.69
C ILE A 156 12.73 -9.00 4.97
N PRO A 157 12.20 -8.56 6.14
CA PRO A 157 12.36 -9.31 7.38
C PRO A 157 11.73 -10.70 7.32
N ASP A 158 10.57 -10.83 6.67
CA ASP A 158 9.85 -12.10 6.56
C ASP A 158 10.63 -13.10 5.68
N LEU A 159 11.19 -12.61 4.58
CA LEU A 159 12.00 -13.42 3.65
C LEU A 159 13.32 -13.87 4.28
N THR A 160 13.97 -13.01 5.08
CA THR A 160 15.25 -13.32 5.72
C THR A 160 15.12 -14.30 6.87
N HIS A 161 13.96 -14.37 7.54
CA HIS A 161 13.74 -15.26 8.69
C HIS A 161 12.97 -16.54 8.36
N SER A 162 12.28 -16.58 7.21
CA SER A 162 11.55 -17.77 6.78
C SER A 162 12.47 -18.86 6.25
N LYS A 163 12.31 -20.08 6.79
CA LYS A 163 12.93 -21.30 6.24
C LYS A 163 12.36 -21.70 4.87
N TRP A 164 11.21 -21.16 4.49
CA TRP A 164 10.50 -21.46 3.25
C TRP A 164 10.70 -20.35 2.23
N ALA A 165 10.92 -20.72 0.97
CA ALA A 165 10.90 -19.77 -0.14
C ALA A 165 9.46 -19.47 -0.56
N PHE A 166 9.12 -18.20 -0.70
CA PHE A 166 7.84 -17.71 -1.21
C PHE A 166 8.05 -16.42 -2.00
N VAL A 167 7.07 -16.08 -2.84
CA VAL A 167 6.99 -14.80 -3.54
C VAL A 167 6.31 -13.80 -2.64
N TRP A 168 6.93 -12.64 -2.43
CA TRP A 168 6.29 -11.53 -1.73
C TRP A 168 5.81 -10.50 -2.74
N VAL A 169 4.56 -10.07 -2.59
CA VAL A 169 3.95 -9.00 -3.39
C VAL A 169 3.37 -7.97 -2.45
N THR A 170 3.71 -6.69 -2.60
CA THR A 170 3.03 -5.61 -1.87
C THR A 170 2.22 -4.75 -2.84
N ILE A 171 0.97 -4.44 -2.51
CA ILE A 171 0.14 -3.47 -3.23
C ILE A 171 -0.06 -2.18 -2.43
N ALA A 172 -0.27 -1.08 -3.14
CA ALA A 172 -0.46 0.27 -2.60
C ALA A 172 -1.90 0.63 -2.17
N GLU A 173 -2.81 -0.34 -2.07
CA GLU A 173 -4.19 -0.08 -1.63
C GLU A 173 -4.61 -1.03 -0.51
N TYR A 174 -5.46 -0.55 0.40
CA TYR A 174 -5.84 -1.21 1.66
C TYR A 174 -7.31 -1.64 1.72
N LEU A 175 -7.62 -2.63 2.56
CA LEU A 175 -8.97 -2.99 3.02
C LEU A 175 -9.02 -3.09 4.57
N TRP A 176 -9.71 -2.15 5.22
CA TRP A 176 -10.14 -2.15 6.64
C TRP A 176 -11.66 -2.09 6.81
N TRP A 177 -12.15 -2.21 8.02
CA TRP A 177 -13.55 -2.03 8.36
C TRP A 177 -13.75 -0.89 9.36
N PRO A 178 -13.74 0.38 8.90
CA PRO A 178 -14.41 1.43 9.63
C PRO A 178 -15.93 1.16 9.65
N PRO A 179 -16.70 1.91 10.48
CA PRO A 179 -18.14 1.99 10.29
C PRO A 179 -18.42 2.31 8.82
N HIS A 180 -19.22 1.46 8.17
CA HIS A 180 -19.52 1.63 6.76
C HIS A 180 -20.39 2.86 6.62
N HIS A 181 -19.92 3.84 5.86
CA HIS A 181 -20.64 5.09 5.64
C HIS A 181 -21.90 4.81 4.84
N GLU A 182 -23.02 5.35 5.32
CA GLU A 182 -24.29 5.35 4.61
C GLU A 182 -24.19 6.19 3.32
N THR A 183 -25.13 5.96 2.38
CA THR A 183 -25.13 6.69 1.09
C THR A 183 -25.29 8.20 1.26
N ASN A 184 -26.00 8.67 2.29
CA ASN A 184 -26.14 10.08 2.62
C ASN A 184 -24.78 10.75 2.94
N VAL A 185 -23.89 10.04 3.65
CA VAL A 185 -22.55 10.51 3.99
C VAL A 185 -21.71 10.67 2.72
N GLN A 186 -21.78 9.73 1.79
CA GLN A 186 -21.10 9.86 0.48
C GLN A 186 -21.59 11.05 -0.33
N VAL A 187 -22.90 11.29 -0.32
CA VAL A 187 -23.48 12.46 -1.00
C VAL A 187 -22.93 13.73 -0.38
N SER A 188 -22.94 13.85 0.96
CA SER A 188 -22.36 15.00 1.67
C SER A 188 -20.88 15.19 1.36
N GLN A 189 -20.08 14.13 1.41
CA GLN A 189 -18.66 14.14 1.05
C GLN A 189 -18.41 14.67 -0.35
N PHE A 190 -19.20 14.20 -1.32
CA PHE A 190 -19.09 14.66 -2.69
C PHE A 190 -19.48 16.14 -2.83
N GLN A 191 -20.55 16.58 -2.16
CA GLN A 191 -20.97 17.98 -2.15
C GLN A 191 -19.92 18.89 -1.51
N ASP A 192 -19.27 18.45 -0.42
CA ASP A 192 -18.20 19.21 0.22
C ASP A 192 -17.02 19.44 -0.74
N ILE A 193 -16.64 18.42 -1.52
CA ILE A 193 -15.60 18.57 -2.55
C ILE A 193 -16.04 19.56 -3.63
N LEU A 194 -17.28 19.47 -4.11
CA LEU A 194 -17.80 20.41 -5.12
C LEU A 194 -17.83 21.85 -4.58
N GLN A 195 -18.25 22.04 -3.34
CA GLN A 195 -18.28 23.35 -2.68
C GLN A 195 -16.87 23.92 -2.49
N GLU A 196 -15.92 23.11 -2.04
CA GLU A 196 -14.53 23.52 -1.82
C GLU A 196 -13.78 23.84 -3.12
N THR A 197 -14.20 23.22 -4.24
CA THR A 197 -13.58 23.43 -5.56
C THR A 197 -14.29 24.48 -6.41
N GLY A 198 -15.58 24.73 -6.17
CA GLY A 198 -16.46 25.45 -7.08
C GLY A 198 -16.76 24.70 -8.38
N CYS A 199 -16.44 23.40 -8.47
CA CYS A 199 -16.78 22.59 -9.64
C CYS A 199 -18.27 22.22 -9.62
N PRO A 200 -18.96 22.24 -10.79
CA PRO A 200 -20.35 21.82 -10.88
C PRO A 200 -20.53 20.30 -10.84
N ASP A 201 -19.51 19.54 -11.25
CA ASP A 201 -19.60 18.09 -11.43
C ASP A 201 -18.23 17.39 -11.41
N VAL A 202 -18.26 16.06 -11.55
CA VAL A 202 -17.06 15.22 -11.64
C VAL A 202 -16.22 15.50 -12.89
N ALA A 203 -16.83 15.95 -13.99
CA ALA A 203 -16.09 16.23 -15.22
C ALA A 203 -15.16 17.45 -15.02
N CYS A 204 -15.64 18.49 -14.33
CA CYS A 204 -14.81 19.60 -13.89
C CYS A 204 -13.68 19.13 -12.97
N LEU A 205 -13.97 18.29 -11.96
CA LEU A 205 -12.94 17.78 -11.04
C LEU A 205 -11.86 16.95 -11.77
N ARG A 206 -12.24 16.16 -12.79
CA ARG A 206 -11.30 15.37 -13.62
C ARG A 206 -10.32 16.24 -14.41
N SER A 207 -10.62 17.51 -14.64
CA SER A 207 -9.71 18.43 -15.34
C SER A 207 -8.62 19.02 -14.45
N TRP A 208 -8.72 18.90 -13.12
CA TRP A 208 -7.76 19.51 -12.20
C TRP A 208 -6.45 18.71 -12.12
N GLY A 209 -5.35 19.36 -11.77
CA GLY A 209 -4.08 18.67 -11.49
C GLY A 209 -4.10 17.94 -10.14
N GLU A 210 -3.34 16.84 -10.03
CA GLU A 210 -3.26 16.00 -8.82
C GLU A 210 -2.98 16.81 -7.55
N ARG A 211 -2.04 17.78 -7.61
CA ARG A 211 -1.68 18.64 -6.47
C ARG A 211 -2.86 19.47 -5.98
N LYS A 212 -3.67 19.99 -6.91
CA LYS A 212 -4.81 20.85 -6.56
C LYS A 212 -5.91 20.02 -5.89
N LEU A 213 -6.17 18.81 -6.42
CA LEU A 213 -7.13 17.87 -5.82
C LEU A 213 -6.65 17.36 -4.45
N ALA A 214 -5.36 17.07 -4.29
CA ALA A 214 -4.79 16.67 -3.00
C ALA A 214 -5.00 17.76 -1.93
N ASN A 215 -4.72 19.02 -2.27
CA ASN A 215 -4.90 20.15 -1.36
C ASN A 215 -6.37 20.34 -0.95
N VAL A 216 -7.29 20.23 -1.90
CA VAL A 216 -8.73 20.29 -1.62
C VAL A 216 -9.16 19.14 -0.74
N THR A 217 -8.75 17.92 -1.07
CA THR A 217 -9.10 16.72 -0.28
C THR A 217 -8.67 16.89 1.18
N ARG A 218 -7.43 17.36 1.41
CA ARG A 218 -6.93 17.68 2.75
C ARG A 218 -7.77 18.77 3.45
N LYS A 219 -8.18 19.82 2.72
CA LYS A 219 -9.06 20.85 3.27
C LYS A 219 -10.42 20.27 3.66
N THR A 220 -11.00 19.40 2.84
CA THR A 220 -12.27 18.73 3.13
C THR A 220 -12.20 17.89 4.40
N TYR A 221 -11.10 17.15 4.65
CA TYR A 221 -10.92 16.45 5.94
C TYR A 221 -10.98 17.41 7.15
N VAL A 222 -10.39 18.60 7.02
CA VAL A 222 -10.38 19.60 8.09
C VAL A 222 -11.76 20.21 8.29
N THR A 223 -12.38 20.68 7.21
CA THR A 223 -13.73 21.27 7.24
C THR A 223 -14.74 20.28 7.83
N ALA A 224 -14.70 19.01 7.37
CA ALA A 224 -15.64 17.99 7.81
C ALA A 224 -15.52 17.64 9.29
N TYR A 225 -14.30 17.62 9.81
CA TYR A 225 -14.04 17.35 11.22
C TYR A 225 -14.61 18.43 12.12
N PHE A 226 -14.36 19.70 11.79
CA PHE A 226 -14.88 20.83 12.56
C PHE A 226 -16.40 21.04 12.40
N ASN A 227 -16.98 20.49 11.33
CA ASN A 227 -18.43 20.41 11.16
C ASN A 227 -19.06 19.18 11.83
N HIS A 228 -18.29 18.39 12.60
CA HIS A 228 -18.74 17.18 13.28
C HIS A 228 -19.33 16.11 12.34
N GLN A 229 -18.84 16.04 11.10
CA GLN A 229 -19.25 15.00 10.14
C GLN A 229 -18.51 13.67 10.35
N TYR A 230 -17.38 13.67 11.07
CA TYR A 230 -16.69 12.48 11.57
C TYR A 230 -15.89 12.83 12.83
N GLY A 231 -15.58 11.82 13.66
CA GLY A 231 -14.98 11.97 14.99
C GLY A 231 -13.48 11.64 15.08
N TYR A 232 -12.92 11.78 16.28
CA TYR A 232 -11.52 11.45 16.58
C TYR A 232 -11.27 9.95 16.45
N GLY A 233 -10.40 9.53 15.53
CA GLY A 233 -10.13 8.10 15.28
C GLY A 233 -10.96 7.49 14.16
N ASP A 234 -11.94 8.24 13.61
CA ASP A 234 -12.71 7.86 12.42
C ASP A 234 -12.11 8.46 11.14
N PHE A 235 -12.43 7.93 9.97
CA PHE A 235 -11.86 8.41 8.71
C PHE A 235 -12.97 8.85 7.77
N TYR A 236 -12.86 10.09 7.29
CA TYR A 236 -13.93 10.70 6.50
C TYR A 236 -14.22 9.88 5.24
N PHE A 237 -13.22 9.65 4.38
CA PHE A 237 -13.39 8.80 3.20
C PHE A 237 -13.07 7.33 3.53
N GLY A 238 -13.90 6.42 3.03
CA GLY A 238 -13.76 4.99 3.30
C GLY A 238 -14.71 4.12 2.47
N PRO A 239 -14.69 2.80 2.71
CA PRO A 239 -15.53 1.83 2.02
C PRO A 239 -17.01 1.98 2.38
N VAL A 240 -17.86 1.56 1.45
CA VAL A 240 -19.32 1.69 1.54
C VAL A 240 -20.00 0.47 0.93
N VAL A 241 -21.23 0.19 1.36
CA VAL A 241 -22.06 -0.84 0.72
C VAL A 241 -22.51 -0.33 -0.64
N ASP A 242 -21.87 -0.81 -1.71
CA ASP A 242 -22.09 -0.37 -3.08
C ASP A 242 -23.01 -1.30 -3.90
N GLY A 243 -23.36 -2.46 -3.33
CA GLY A 243 -24.17 -3.48 -3.98
C GLY A 243 -23.48 -4.19 -5.16
N LYS A 244 -22.18 -3.97 -5.36
CA LYS A 244 -21.39 -4.55 -6.45
C LYS A 244 -20.20 -5.36 -5.92
N VAL A 245 -19.32 -4.69 -5.18
CA VAL A 245 -18.16 -5.31 -4.52
C VAL A 245 -18.52 -5.65 -3.07
N ILE A 246 -19.11 -4.69 -2.34
CA ILE A 246 -19.58 -4.85 -0.98
C ILE A 246 -21.12 -4.91 -1.04
N LEU A 247 -21.65 -6.13 -0.97
CA LEU A 247 -23.07 -6.40 -1.22
C LEU A 247 -23.99 -6.02 -0.04
N ASP A 248 -23.52 -6.19 1.19
CA ASP A 248 -24.20 -5.84 2.45
C ASP A 248 -23.12 -5.54 3.50
N LEU A 249 -23.55 -5.15 4.69
CA LEU A 249 -22.64 -5.01 5.83
C LEU A 249 -21.89 -6.33 6.07
N PRO A 250 -20.55 -6.29 6.23
CA PRO A 250 -19.78 -7.51 6.39
C PRO A 250 -20.22 -8.38 7.56
N SER A 251 -20.65 -7.79 8.69
CA SER A 251 -21.21 -8.53 9.82
C SER A 251 -22.39 -9.44 9.41
N ARG A 252 -23.27 -8.95 8.52
CA ARG A 252 -24.41 -9.72 7.99
C ARG A 252 -23.98 -10.77 6.96
N GLU A 253 -22.99 -10.45 6.13
CA GLU A 253 -22.42 -11.43 5.19
C GLU A 253 -21.78 -12.61 5.94
N PHE A 254 -21.04 -12.33 7.02
CA PHE A 254 -20.46 -13.35 7.89
C PHE A 254 -21.52 -14.18 8.63
N GLU A 255 -22.52 -13.55 9.23
CA GLU A 255 -23.62 -14.23 9.90
C GLU A 255 -24.36 -15.19 8.96
N ARG A 256 -24.51 -14.81 7.70
CA ARG A 256 -25.19 -15.61 6.67
C ARG A 256 -24.28 -16.63 5.98
N GLY A 257 -23.03 -16.77 6.40
CA GLY A 257 -22.06 -17.69 5.81
C GLY A 257 -21.62 -17.32 4.39
N ARG A 258 -21.88 -16.08 3.95
CA ARG A 258 -21.59 -15.57 2.60
C ARG A 258 -20.21 -14.95 2.52
N PHE A 259 -19.22 -15.78 2.76
CA PHE A 259 -17.81 -15.42 2.59
C PHE A 259 -17.06 -16.60 2.00
N ARG A 260 -15.86 -16.34 1.48
CA ARG A 260 -15.04 -17.40 0.91
C ARG A 260 -14.54 -18.33 2.03
N GLN A 261 -14.87 -19.62 1.91
CA GLN A 261 -14.41 -20.64 2.86
C GLN A 261 -12.96 -21.03 2.54
N VAL A 262 -12.01 -20.43 3.27
CA VAL A 262 -10.57 -20.73 3.21
C VAL A 262 -9.99 -20.75 4.63
N PRO A 263 -8.87 -21.45 4.86
CA PRO A 263 -8.17 -21.36 6.14
C PRO A 263 -7.85 -19.90 6.49
N LEU A 264 -8.18 -19.50 7.72
CA LEU A 264 -8.00 -18.14 8.23
C LEU A 264 -7.02 -18.14 9.39
N MET A 265 -6.04 -17.23 9.34
CA MET A 265 -5.21 -16.85 10.48
C MET A 265 -5.50 -15.39 10.79
N THR A 266 -5.92 -15.10 12.02
CA THR A 266 -6.24 -13.75 12.47
C THR A 266 -5.72 -13.53 13.89
N THR A 267 -5.40 -12.29 14.22
CA THR A 267 -4.91 -11.85 15.54
C THR A 267 -5.36 -10.43 15.81
N HIS A 268 -5.24 -10.00 17.07
CA HIS A 268 -5.44 -8.62 17.50
C HIS A 268 -4.41 -8.27 18.58
N THR A 269 -4.15 -6.98 18.76
CA THR A 269 -3.33 -6.45 19.85
C THR A 269 -4.18 -6.13 21.07
N GLN A 270 -3.58 -6.11 22.26
CA GLN A 270 -4.32 -5.87 23.50
C GLN A 270 -4.98 -4.47 23.55
N TYR A 271 -4.40 -3.48 22.87
CA TYR A 271 -4.80 -2.08 22.93
C TYR A 271 -4.97 -1.46 21.52
N GLU A 272 -5.68 -2.16 20.62
CA GLU A 272 -5.85 -1.76 19.21
C GLU A 272 -6.28 -0.31 19.03
N PHE A 273 -7.19 0.18 19.88
CA PHE A 273 -7.81 1.50 19.71
C PHE A 273 -7.16 2.62 20.51
N PHE A 274 -6.05 2.35 21.23
CA PHE A 274 -5.46 3.32 22.15
C PHE A 274 -5.09 4.64 21.46
N ILE A 275 -4.46 4.57 20.29
CA ILE A 275 -4.06 5.75 19.51
C ILE A 275 -5.23 6.39 18.74
N PHE A 276 -6.34 5.66 18.59
CA PHE A 276 -7.55 6.10 17.90
C PHE A 276 -8.61 6.62 18.89
N SER A 277 -8.31 6.63 20.19
CA SER A 277 -9.18 7.14 21.23
C SER A 277 -8.76 8.55 21.62
N ASN A 278 -9.73 9.44 21.82
CA ASN A 278 -9.44 10.81 22.24
C ASN A 278 -8.96 10.87 23.70
N GLY A 279 -7.65 10.75 23.92
CA GLY A 279 -7.04 10.77 25.26
C GLY A 279 -7.13 12.11 26.00
N THR A 280 -7.64 13.16 25.36
CA THR A 280 -7.85 14.47 26.01
C THR A 280 -9.10 14.52 26.87
N MET A 281 -10.08 13.64 26.63
CA MET A 281 -11.32 13.56 27.40
C MET A 281 -11.05 13.29 28.89
N LYS A 282 -11.74 14.02 29.77
CA LYS A 282 -11.63 13.94 31.23
C LYS A 282 -12.95 13.61 31.92
N THR A 283 -14.07 13.75 31.23
CA THR A 283 -15.41 13.62 31.81
C THR A 283 -16.29 12.64 31.02
N GLY A 284 -17.31 12.09 31.70
CA GLY A 284 -18.31 11.24 31.04
C GLY A 284 -19.15 12.00 30.00
N LEU A 285 -19.34 13.31 30.16
CA LEU A 285 -20.04 14.14 29.16
C LEU A 285 -19.23 14.27 27.86
N GLU A 286 -17.91 14.42 27.96
CA GLU A 286 -17.02 14.43 26.80
C GLU A 286 -17.05 13.07 26.08
N LEU A 287 -17.00 11.96 26.83
CA LEU A 287 -17.14 10.61 26.26
C LEU A 287 -18.48 10.43 25.53
N ILE A 288 -19.59 10.88 26.11
CA ILE A 288 -20.91 10.81 25.46
C ILE A 288 -20.93 11.64 24.18
N SER A 289 -20.32 12.83 24.19
CA SER A 289 -20.22 13.69 23.00
C SER A 289 -19.41 13.01 21.89
N ASP A 290 -18.28 12.40 22.24
CA ASP A 290 -17.40 11.69 21.31
C ASP A 290 -18.08 10.43 20.72
N LEU A 291 -18.75 9.63 21.57
CA LEU A 291 -19.54 8.48 21.12
C LEU A 291 -20.66 8.87 20.15
N LYS A 292 -21.30 10.03 20.33
CA LYS A 292 -22.33 10.53 19.41
C LYS A 292 -21.76 10.99 18.06
N GLN A 293 -20.47 11.34 17.97
CA GLN A 293 -19.83 11.61 16.69
C GLN A 293 -19.54 10.31 15.92
N PHE A 294 -19.11 9.27 16.63
CA PHE A 294 -18.92 7.93 16.02
C PHE A 294 -20.21 7.22 15.67
N PHE A 295 -21.23 7.39 16.51
CA PHE A 295 -22.54 6.76 16.37
C PHE A 295 -23.63 7.84 16.33
N PRO A 296 -23.75 8.60 15.23
CA PRO A 296 -24.70 9.73 15.14
C PRO A 296 -26.15 9.29 15.31
N ASN A 297 -26.46 8.03 14.99
CA ASN A 297 -27.79 7.44 15.12
C ASN A 297 -27.98 6.65 16.44
N ALA A 298 -27.01 6.67 17.35
CA ALA A 298 -27.13 5.97 18.63
C ALA A 298 -28.22 6.57 19.52
N THR A 299 -29.03 5.69 20.10
CA THR A 299 -30.03 6.07 21.11
C THR A 299 -29.38 6.22 22.48
N ASN A 300 -30.01 6.97 23.40
CA ASN A 300 -29.48 7.10 24.77
C ASN A 300 -29.25 5.74 25.45
N PRO A 301 -30.17 4.75 25.37
CA PRO A 301 -29.94 3.42 25.94
C PRO A 301 -28.69 2.72 25.40
N PHE A 302 -28.38 2.90 24.11
CA PHE A 302 -27.16 2.34 23.52
C PHE A 302 -25.90 2.96 24.16
N VAL A 303 -25.87 4.29 24.29
CA VAL A 303 -24.75 5.01 24.92
C VAL A 303 -24.59 4.62 26.39
N GLU A 304 -25.69 4.53 27.13
CA GLU A 304 -25.71 4.07 28.53
C GLU A 304 -25.15 2.65 28.66
N GLN A 305 -25.51 1.74 27.75
CA GLN A 305 -24.99 0.38 27.72
C GLN A 305 -23.47 0.35 27.48
N ILE A 306 -22.94 1.19 26.59
CA ILE A 306 -21.48 1.31 26.38
C ILE A 306 -20.80 1.73 27.68
N ILE A 307 -21.32 2.77 28.36
CA ILE A 307 -20.73 3.28 29.61
C ILE A 307 -20.73 2.20 30.70
N LEU A 308 -21.77 1.37 30.75
CA LEU A 308 -21.85 0.25 31.69
C LEU A 308 -20.84 -0.86 31.39
N LEU A 309 -20.60 -1.16 30.12
CA LEU A 309 -19.63 -2.19 29.68
C LEU A 309 -18.17 -1.72 29.81
N TYR A 310 -17.94 -0.42 29.66
CA TYR A 310 -16.62 0.21 29.70
C TYR A 310 -16.57 1.32 30.76
N PRO A 311 -16.70 0.97 32.06
CA PRO A 311 -16.69 1.95 33.13
C PRO A 311 -15.31 2.62 33.26
N THR A 312 -15.29 3.85 33.77
CA THR A 312 -14.04 4.55 34.09
C THR A 312 -13.16 3.66 34.98
N ALA A 313 -11.88 3.54 34.60
CA ALA A 313 -10.92 2.79 35.39
C ALA A 313 -10.90 3.34 36.82
N LYS A 314 -11.03 2.44 37.81
CA LYS A 314 -10.88 2.82 39.22
C LYS A 314 -9.41 3.12 39.47
N SER A 315 -9.13 4.35 39.89
CA SER A 315 -7.80 4.80 40.34
C SER A 315 -7.34 4.06 41.59
#